data_AF-A0A3A5JCG0-F1
#
_entry.id   AF-A0A3A5JCG0-F1
#
_cell.length_a   1.000
_cell.length_b   1.000
_cell.length_c   1.000
_cell.angle_alpha   90.00
_cell.angle_beta   90.00
_cell.angle_gamma   90.00
#
_symmetry.space_group_name_H-M   'P 1'
#
loop_
_entity.id
_entity.type
_entity.pdbx_description
1 polymer ?
#
loop_
_entity_poly.entity_id
_entity_poly.type
_entity_poly.pdbx_seq_one_letter_code
_entity_poly.pdbx_strand_id
1 'polypeptide(L)'
;MSSTDMPQAPQGHIDIGGAAIPRDELAKVLPDIERFEANLTDALAVDSHMKQGDGAVPDFVRQWSEERLADVIVTLKELGSLREQLLRHQSPA
;
A
#
# COMPACT_ATOMS: atom_id res chain seq x y z
N MET A 1 -23.39 -19.54 2.46
CA MET A 1 -22.79 -18.20 2.57
C MET A 1 -21.32 -18.38 2.27
N SER A 2 -20.87 -17.95 1.10
CA SER A 2 -19.50 -18.19 0.64
C SER A 2 -18.56 -17.28 1.41
N SER A 3 -17.71 -17.87 2.25
CA SER A 3 -16.55 -17.19 2.80
C SER A 3 -15.63 -16.86 1.64
N THR A 4 -15.58 -15.59 1.27
CA THR A 4 -14.53 -15.08 0.38
C THR A 4 -13.23 -15.19 1.15
N ASP A 5 -12.53 -16.30 0.96
CA ASP A 5 -11.17 -16.52 1.43
C ASP A 5 -10.28 -15.55 0.65
N MET A 6 -10.17 -14.32 1.17
CA MET A 6 -9.14 -13.40 0.70
C MET A 6 -7.81 -14.03 1.11
N PRO A 7 -6.87 -14.27 0.17
CA PRO A 7 -5.59 -14.86 0.52
C PRO A 7 -4.92 -14.00 1.59
N GLN A 8 -4.91 -14.49 2.82
CA GLN A 8 -4.18 -13.83 3.90
C GLN A 8 -2.70 -13.89 3.54
N ALA A 9 -2.02 -12.75 3.65
CA ALA A 9 -0.58 -12.73 3.53
C ALA A 9 0.02 -13.78 4.51
N PRO A 10 1.07 -14.53 4.10
CA PRO A 10 1.73 -15.46 5.00
C PRO A 10 2.09 -14.76 6.31
N GLN A 11 2.03 -15.47 7.44
CA GLN A 11 2.30 -14.87 8.76
C GLN A 11 3.61 -14.07 8.74
N GLY A 12 3.56 -12.81 9.19
CA GLY A 12 4.71 -11.90 9.17
C GLY A 12 4.98 -11.20 7.81
N HIS A 13 4.07 -11.30 6.84
CA HIS A 13 4.16 -10.56 5.57
C HIS A 13 3.10 -9.47 5.50
N ILE A 14 3.43 -8.39 4.77
CA ILE A 14 2.54 -7.28 4.45
C ILE A 14 2.26 -7.33 2.95
N ASP A 15 0.98 -7.35 2.58
CA ASP A 15 0.54 -7.27 1.19
C ASP A 15 0.44 -5.81 0.75
N ILE A 16 1.26 -5.41 -0.22
CA ILE A 16 1.30 -4.07 -0.78
C ILE A 16 0.47 -3.93 -2.07
N GLY A 17 -0.54 -4.77 -2.25
CA GLY A 17 -1.45 -4.76 -3.40
C GLY A 17 -0.79 -5.35 -4.64
N GLY A 18 -0.48 -6.64 -4.57
CA GLY A 18 0.12 -7.42 -5.67
C GLY A 18 1.44 -8.10 -5.32
N ALA A 19 1.96 -7.89 -4.11
CA ALA A 19 3.13 -8.57 -3.59
C ALA A 19 3.04 -8.65 -2.06
N ALA A 20 3.27 -9.84 -1.50
CA ALA A 20 3.44 -10.04 -0.08
C ALA A 20 4.94 -9.99 0.26
N ILE A 21 5.36 -9.04 1.09
CA ILE A 21 6.76 -8.83 1.46
C ILE A 21 6.91 -9.11 2.96
N PRO A 22 7.98 -9.80 3.40
CA PRO A 22 8.25 -9.97 4.83
C PRO A 22 8.33 -8.60 5.53
N ARG A 23 7.63 -8.48 6.65
CA ARG A 23 7.59 -7.25 7.47
C ARG A 23 9.01 -6.79 7.84
N ASP A 24 9.89 -7.72 8.17
CA ASP A 24 11.27 -7.41 8.55
C ASP A 24 12.10 -6.86 7.38
N GLU A 25 11.80 -7.23 6.14
CA GLU A 25 12.44 -6.64 4.96
C GLU A 25 11.92 -5.22 4.72
N LEU A 26 10.62 -5.01 4.89
CA LEU A 26 10.03 -3.66 4.81
C LEU A 26 10.59 -2.72 5.88
N ALA A 27 10.81 -3.23 7.10
CA ALA A 27 11.34 -2.44 8.21
C ALA A 27 12.77 -1.93 7.95
N LYS A 28 13.53 -2.54 7.03
CA LYS A 28 14.87 -2.07 6.65
C LYS A 28 14.85 -0.85 5.74
N VAL A 29 13.76 -0.64 5.02
CA VAL A 29 13.66 0.38 3.96
C VAL A 29 12.61 1.45 4.25
N LEU A 30 11.63 1.15 5.11
CA LEU A 30 10.64 2.11 5.56
C LEU A 30 11.15 2.89 6.77
N PRO A 31 10.98 4.22 6.80
CA PRO A 31 11.36 5.04 7.94
C PRO A 31 10.47 4.78 9.18
N ASP A 32 9.21 4.43 8.95
CA ASP A 32 8.23 4.12 10.00
C ASP A 32 7.28 3.04 9.48
N ILE A 33 7.55 1.79 9.87
CA ILE A 33 6.74 0.65 9.45
C ILE A 33 5.37 0.61 10.13
N GLU A 34 5.26 1.12 11.36
CA GLU A 34 3.99 1.09 12.10
C GLU A 34 3.00 2.06 11.49
N ARG A 35 3.44 3.29 11.15
CA ARG A 35 2.62 4.25 10.39
C ARG A 35 2.25 3.70 9.02
N PHE A 36 3.20 3.08 8.31
CA PHE A 36 2.94 2.49 7.00
C PHE A 36 1.82 1.43 7.09
N GLU A 37 1.94 0.48 8.03
CA GLU A 37 0.93 -0.57 8.25
C GLU A 37 -0.43 0.01 8.63
N ALA A 38 -0.46 0.98 9.55
CA ALA A 38 -1.69 1.61 10.00
C ALA A 38 -2.46 2.31 8.87
N ASN A 39 -1.76 2.84 7.87
CA ASN A 39 -2.34 3.61 6.77
C ASN A 39 -2.40 2.83 5.44
N LEU A 40 -1.95 1.57 5.42
CA LEU A 40 -1.81 0.77 4.21
C LEU A 40 -3.16 0.51 3.53
N THR A 41 -4.19 0.14 4.31
CA THR A 41 -5.51 -0.15 3.77
C THR A 41 -6.11 1.06 3.06
N ASP A 42 -6.01 2.24 3.67
CA ASP A 42 -6.49 3.50 3.08
C ASP A 42 -5.70 3.85 1.81
N ALA A 43 -4.37 3.71 1.85
CA ALA A 43 -3.52 3.97 0.69
C ALA A 43 -3.86 3.01 -0.47
N LEU A 44 -4.08 1.72 -0.22
CA LEU A 44 -4.47 0.75 -1.24
C LEU A 44 -5.85 1.06 -1.83
N ALA A 45 -6.81 1.49 -1.00
CA ALA A 45 -8.12 1.91 -1.48
C ALA A 45 -8.02 3.13 -2.41
N VAL A 46 -7.24 4.14 -2.02
CA VAL A 46 -6.99 5.34 -2.85
C VAL A 46 -6.29 4.96 -4.16
N ASP A 47 -5.20 4.19 -4.10
CA ASP A 47 -4.45 3.72 -5.27
C ASP A 47 -5.35 2.95 -6.25
N SER A 48 -6.18 2.03 -5.74
CA SER A 48 -7.10 1.25 -6.58
C SER A 48 -8.14 2.13 -7.27
N HIS A 49 -8.75 3.06 -6.55
CA HIS A 49 -9.71 4.01 -7.14
C HIS A 49 -9.05 4.92 -8.18
N MET A 50 -7.87 5.47 -7.89
CA MET A 50 -7.16 6.33 -8.84
C MET A 50 -6.77 5.57 -10.11
N LYS A 51 -6.33 4.30 -10.00
CA LYS A 51 -6.04 3.46 -11.17
C LYS A 51 -7.28 3.17 -12.03
N GLN A 52 -8.43 2.95 -11.40
CA GLN A 52 -9.69 2.70 -12.11
C GLN A 52 -10.29 3.98 -12.71
N GLY A 53 -10.02 5.13 -12.10
CA GLY A 53 -10.56 6.43 -12.47
C GLY A 53 -9.62 7.34 -13.26
N ASP A 54 -8.62 6.79 -13.96
CA ASP A 54 -7.65 7.55 -14.77
C ASP A 54 -6.96 8.69 -13.99
N GLY A 55 -6.55 8.40 -12.75
CA GLY A 55 -5.90 9.34 -11.85
C GLY A 55 -6.86 10.24 -11.06
N ALA A 56 -8.18 10.09 -11.19
CA ALA A 56 -9.14 10.86 -10.40
C ALA A 56 -9.02 10.55 -8.89
N VAL A 57 -8.93 11.60 -8.08
CA VAL A 57 -8.89 11.49 -6.61
C VAL A 57 -10.28 11.05 -6.09
N PRO A 58 -10.36 10.05 -5.20
CA PRO A 58 -11.66 9.54 -4.74
C PRO A 58 -12.39 10.53 -3.82
N ASP A 59 -13.70 10.69 -3.97
CA ASP A 59 -14.45 11.68 -3.18
C ASP A 59 -14.51 11.38 -1.68
N PHE A 60 -14.33 10.12 -1.26
CA PHE A 60 -14.34 9.75 0.16
C PHE A 60 -13.21 10.39 0.96
N VAL A 61 -12.10 10.77 0.31
CA VAL A 61 -10.96 11.41 0.99
C VAL A 61 -11.28 12.84 1.42
N ARG A 62 -12.31 13.46 0.84
CA ARG A 62 -12.72 14.84 1.17
C ARG A 62 -13.19 14.99 2.63
N GLN A 63 -13.56 13.89 3.28
CA GLN A 63 -14.04 13.87 4.66
C GLN A 63 -12.92 13.54 5.66
N TRP A 64 -11.71 13.27 5.19
CA TRP A 64 -10.59 12.93 6.06
C TRP A 64 -9.95 14.17 6.67
N SER A 65 -9.37 14.02 7.86
CA SER A 65 -8.55 15.06 8.45
C SER A 65 -7.27 15.29 7.63
N GLU A 66 -6.70 16.49 7.74
CA GLU A 66 -5.41 16.80 7.10
C GLU A 66 -4.29 15.85 7.55
N GLU A 67 -4.28 15.47 8.83
CA GLU A 67 -3.33 14.49 9.39
C GLU A 67 -3.44 13.13 8.70
N ARG A 68 -4.66 12.58 8.59
CA ARG A 68 -4.88 11.30 7.90
C ARG A 68 -4.50 11.38 6.42
N LEU A 69 -4.84 12.49 5.76
CA LEU A 69 -4.44 12.71 4.37
C LEU A 69 -2.92 12.72 4.22
N ALA A 70 -2.20 13.42 5.10
CA ALA A 70 -0.75 13.47 5.08
C ALA A 70 -0.13 12.08 5.24
N ASP A 71 -0.60 11.30 6.22
CA ASP A 71 -0.11 9.95 6.46
C ASP A 71 -0.37 9.02 5.27
N VAL A 72 -1.57 9.05 4.70
CA VAL A 72 -1.92 8.24 3.53
C VAL A 72 -1.10 8.65 2.31
N ILE A 73 -0.86 9.95 2.08
CA ILE A 73 -0.01 10.43 0.99
C ILE A 73 1.42 9.94 1.14
N VAL A 74 1.98 9.94 2.35
CA VAL A 74 3.33 9.40 2.59
C VAL A 74 3.34 7.90 2.30
N THR A 75 2.36 7.15 2.79
CA THR A 75 2.23 5.70 2.53
C THR A 75 2.08 5.39 1.04
N LEU A 76 1.34 6.21 0.28
CA LEU A 76 1.23 6.07 -1.19
C LEU A 76 2.58 6.23 -1.90
N LYS A 77 3.41 7.19 -1.47
CA LYS A 77 4.75 7.39 -2.05
C LYS A 77 5.69 6.21 -1.76
N GLU A 78 5.64 5.71 -0.54
CA GLU A 78 6.40 4.53 -0.14
C GLU A 78 5.95 3.29 -0.91
N LEU A 79 4.64 3.09 -1.08
CA LEU A 79 4.08 2.02 -1.91
C LEU A 79 4.59 2.08 -3.35
N GLY A 80 4.55 3.26 -3.97
CA GLY A 80 5.10 3.47 -5.30
C GLY A 80 6.58 3.11 -5.39
N SER A 81 7.37 3.59 -4.44
CA SER A 81 8.81 3.34 -4.37
C SER A 81 9.13 1.85 -4.19
N LEU A 82 8.41 1.15 -3.31
CA LEU A 82 8.56 -0.29 -3.08
C LEU A 82 8.23 -1.10 -4.34
N ARG A 83 7.12 -0.79 -5.00
CA ARG A 83 6.71 -1.47 -6.24
C ARG A 83 7.71 -1.25 -7.37
N GLU A 84 8.23 -0.04 -7.52
CA GLU A 84 9.29 0.24 -8.48
C GLU A 84 10.58 -0.55 -8.18
N GLN A 85 10.96 -0.66 -6.91
CA GLN A 85 12.10 -1.48 -6.51
C GLN A 85 11.87 -2.94 -6.90
N LEU A 86 10.70 -3.51 -6.59
CA LEU A 86 10.37 -4.88 -6.99
C LEU A 86 10.44 -5.08 -8.50
N LEU A 87 9.88 -4.16 -9.29
CA LEU A 87 9.93 -4.21 -10.75
C LEU A 87 11.38 -4.20 -11.27
N ARG A 88 12.25 -3.37 -10.69
CA ARG A 88 13.68 -3.33 -11.04
C ARG A 88 14.41 -4.63 -10.72
N HIS A 89 14.01 -5.34 -9.67
CA HIS A 89 14.62 -6.62 -9.28
C HIS A 89 14.09 -7.82 -10.07
N GLN A 90 12.96 -7.68 -10.77
CA GLN A 90 12.33 -8.74 -11.57
C GLN A 90 12.68 -8.71 -13.06
N SER A 91 13.28 -7.63 -13.58
CA SER A 91 13.79 -7.58 -14.95
C SER A 91 15.19 -8.20 -15.02
N PRO A 92 15.39 -9.38 -15.65
CA PRO A 92 16.73 -9.81 -16.03
C PRO A 92 17.25 -8.85 -17.11
N ALA A 93 18.51 -8.48 -17.00
CA ALA A 93 19.23 -7.74 -18.04
C ALA A 93 19.31 -8.54 -19.35
#